data_AF-A0A3M4S4J0-F1
#
_entry.id   AF-A0A3M4S4J0-F1
#
_cell.length_a   1.000
_cell.length_b   1.000
_cell.length_c   1.000
_cell.angle_alpha   90.00
_cell.angle_beta   90.00
_cell.angle_gamma   90.00
#
_symmetry.space_group_name_H-M   'P 1'
#
loop_
_entity.id
_entity.type
_entity.pdbx_description
1 polymer ?
#
loop_
_entity_poly.entity_id
_entity_poly.type
_entity_poly.pdbx_seq_one_letter_code
_entity_poly.pdbx_strand_id
1 'polypeptide(L)'
;MHISTITSDFIISPSRPSKPLPMGALTLSPETKPKLSEKEEFANAFYTRVEEPWLQFTSNHTDDKDPTKKVTRPMTKELYIEHLNVDALLMSELQSCFYQKFRAELIELRPDLAGKNFSYTIGDDAELKIIDLDDKLGTNEIKYLSDAINEKTPLKDCAITHAKILMTLADHDTDTFKGTYKLDLLNFQNIIDLGKIALCKKDDPSEIWINQIKEKAEKNPTHLIDTKA
;
A
#
# COMPACT_ATOMS: atom_id res chain seq x y z
N MET A 1 -6.81 -33.56 -30.01
CA MET A 1 -5.97 -32.51 -30.62
C MET A 1 -6.82 -31.77 -31.64
N HIS A 2 -7.04 -30.47 -31.43
CA HIS A 2 -7.07 -29.47 -32.51
C HIS A 2 -6.95 -28.11 -31.84
N ILE A 3 -5.78 -27.52 -32.06
CA ILE A 3 -5.40 -26.16 -31.71
C ILE A 3 -5.63 -25.37 -32.99
N SER A 4 -6.33 -24.24 -32.94
CA SER A 4 -6.18 -23.18 -33.94
C SER A 4 -6.45 -21.83 -33.29
N THR A 5 -5.34 -21.14 -33.10
CA THR A 5 -5.12 -19.72 -32.83
C THR A 5 -5.75 -18.86 -33.94
N ILE A 6 -6.35 -17.72 -33.58
CA ILE A 6 -6.56 -16.60 -34.52
C ILE A 6 -5.88 -15.36 -33.95
N THR A 7 -4.83 -14.99 -34.67
CA THR A 7 -4.03 -13.77 -34.62
C THR A 7 -4.86 -12.57 -35.09
N SER A 8 -4.71 -11.43 -34.41
CA SER A 8 -5.26 -10.14 -34.82
C SER A 8 -4.21 -9.37 -35.61
N ASP A 9 -4.56 -9.02 -36.85
CA ASP A 9 -3.78 -8.19 -37.75
C ASP A 9 -3.96 -6.71 -37.43
N PHE A 10 -2.88 -6.00 -37.10
CA PHE A 10 -2.81 -4.53 -37.18
C PHE A 10 -2.00 -4.13 -38.43
N ILE A 11 -2.67 -3.42 -39.33
CA ILE A 11 -2.17 -2.96 -40.63
C ILE A 11 -1.25 -1.74 -40.46
N ILE A 12 -0.15 -1.72 -41.24
CA ILE A 12 0.84 -0.65 -41.36
C ILE A 12 0.42 0.39 -42.44
N SER A 13 0.76 1.65 -42.15
CA SER A 13 0.74 2.95 -42.87
C SER A 13 0.92 2.98 -44.40
N PRO A 14 0.72 4.17 -45.00
CA PRO A 14 1.68 4.67 -46.00
C PRO A 14 2.24 6.06 -45.66
N SER A 15 3.46 6.30 -46.13
CA SER A 15 4.32 7.46 -45.90
C SER A 15 4.64 8.18 -47.22
N ARG A 16 4.86 9.52 -47.21
CA ARG A 16 5.91 10.23 -48.01
C ARG A 16 5.98 11.77 -47.80
N PRO A 17 7.02 12.51 -48.29
CA PRO A 17 8.20 12.92 -47.51
C PRO A 17 8.46 14.45 -47.51
N SER A 18 9.42 14.94 -46.72
CA SER A 18 10.14 16.20 -47.01
C SER A 18 11.53 16.18 -46.36
N LYS A 19 12.59 16.46 -47.13
CA LYS A 19 13.99 16.58 -46.70
C LYS A 19 14.34 18.05 -46.38
N PRO A 20 15.47 18.33 -45.69
CA PRO A 20 15.58 19.33 -44.63
C PRO A 20 16.30 20.64 -45.02
N LEU A 21 16.30 21.62 -44.11
CA LEU A 21 17.28 22.72 -44.08
C LEU A 21 17.92 22.84 -42.69
N PRO A 22 19.25 23.09 -42.57
CA PRO A 22 20.00 23.00 -41.31
C PRO A 22 20.36 24.37 -40.71
N MET A 23 20.33 24.48 -39.38
CA MET A 23 21.05 25.42 -38.48
C MET A 23 20.26 25.49 -37.17
N GLY A 24 20.81 25.45 -35.97
CA GLY A 24 22.17 25.26 -35.48
C GLY A 24 22.06 24.76 -34.04
N ALA A 25 23.17 24.22 -33.53
CA ALA A 25 23.23 23.55 -32.25
C ALA A 25 22.89 24.49 -31.08
N LEU A 26 21.84 24.14 -30.35
CA LEU A 26 21.75 24.33 -28.90
C LEU A 26 21.42 22.96 -28.33
N THR A 27 22.47 22.19 -28.02
CA THR A 27 22.37 20.99 -27.19
C THR A 27 21.93 21.42 -25.80
N LEU A 28 20.62 21.45 -25.56
CA LEU A 28 20.08 21.26 -24.22
C LEU A 28 20.43 19.83 -23.83
N SER A 29 21.40 19.70 -22.93
CA SER A 29 21.74 18.43 -22.29
C SER A 29 20.44 17.80 -21.77
N PRO A 30 20.14 16.52 -22.05
CA PRO A 30 19.04 15.86 -21.38
C PRO A 30 19.39 15.86 -19.89
N GLU A 31 18.54 16.48 -19.08
CA GLU A 31 18.59 16.35 -17.63
C GLU A 31 18.64 14.85 -17.33
N THR A 32 19.81 14.39 -16.89
CA THR A 32 19.99 13.01 -16.47
C THR A 32 19.21 12.90 -15.18
N LYS A 33 17.97 12.39 -15.26
CA LYS A 33 17.23 11.97 -14.07
C LYS A 33 18.19 11.05 -13.27
N PRO A 34 18.44 11.35 -11.98
CA PRO A 34 19.30 10.48 -11.19
C PRO A 34 18.73 9.07 -11.23
N LYS A 35 19.60 8.09 -11.48
CA LYS A 35 19.22 6.68 -11.46
C LYS A 35 18.73 6.36 -10.06
N LEU A 36 17.49 5.90 -9.93
CA LEU A 36 16.97 5.43 -8.64
C LEU A 36 17.83 4.26 -8.16
N SER A 37 17.97 4.15 -6.84
CA SER A 37 18.56 2.96 -6.24
C SER A 37 17.64 1.75 -6.43
N GLU A 38 18.20 0.54 -6.45
CA GLU A 38 17.41 -0.70 -6.57
C GLU A 38 16.28 -0.78 -5.52
N LYS A 39 16.53 -0.25 -4.32
CA LYS A 39 15.57 -0.19 -3.23
C LYS A 39 14.38 0.74 -3.54
N GLU A 40 14.64 1.90 -4.14
CA GLU A 40 13.58 2.82 -4.54
C GLU A 40 12.81 2.29 -5.77
N GLU A 41 13.49 1.61 -6.70
CA GLU A 41 12.84 0.93 -7.82
C GLU A 41 11.87 -0.16 -7.31
N PHE A 42 12.30 -0.97 -6.33
CA PHE A 42 11.45 -1.97 -5.69
C PHE A 42 10.27 -1.34 -4.95
N ALA A 43 10.51 -0.29 -4.16
CA ALA A 43 9.44 0.42 -3.44
C ALA A 43 8.40 1.02 -4.39
N ASN A 44 8.84 1.62 -5.51
CA ASN A 44 7.92 2.14 -6.54
C ASN A 44 7.13 1.01 -7.22
N ALA A 45 7.75 -0.14 -7.48
CA ALA A 45 7.05 -1.31 -8.02
C ALA A 45 6.03 -1.90 -7.02
N PHE A 46 6.31 -1.82 -5.72
CA PHE A 46 5.39 -2.24 -4.68
C PHE A 46 4.16 -1.34 -4.61
N TYR A 47 4.39 -0.02 -4.59
CA TYR A 47 3.35 1.01 -4.52
C TYR A 47 3.80 2.29 -5.20
N THR A 48 2.95 2.84 -6.07
CA THR A 48 3.12 4.17 -6.64
C THR A 48 1.79 4.90 -6.56
N ARG A 49 1.82 6.16 -6.09
CA ARG A 49 0.65 7.04 -6.05
C ARG A 49 0.05 7.19 -7.46
N VAL A 50 -1.25 6.95 -7.57
CA VAL A 50 -2.05 7.26 -8.76
C VAL A 50 -2.86 8.51 -8.43
N GLU A 51 -2.98 9.50 -9.32
CA GLU A 51 -3.66 10.76 -8.97
C GLU A 51 -5.15 10.57 -8.65
N GLU A 52 -5.86 9.82 -9.49
CA GLU A 52 -7.30 9.60 -9.40
C GLU A 52 -7.64 8.10 -9.51
N PRO A 53 -7.23 7.26 -8.53
CA PRO A 53 -7.37 5.80 -8.62
C PRO A 53 -8.83 5.34 -8.72
N TRP A 54 -9.77 6.10 -8.15
CA TRP A 54 -11.20 5.80 -8.18
C TRP A 54 -11.81 5.77 -9.59
N LEU A 55 -11.23 6.49 -10.57
CA LEU A 55 -11.73 6.52 -11.95
C LEU A 55 -11.61 5.16 -12.67
N GLN A 56 -10.84 4.22 -12.13
CA GLN A 56 -10.69 2.87 -12.66
C GLN A 56 -11.84 1.95 -12.23
N PHE A 57 -12.67 2.38 -11.29
CA PHE A 57 -13.73 1.58 -10.69
C PHE A 57 -15.11 2.14 -11.02
N THR A 58 -16.11 1.27 -10.97
CA THR A 58 -17.51 1.66 -11.13
C THR A 58 -18.34 1.16 -9.96
N SER A 59 -19.42 1.87 -9.66
CA SER A 59 -20.37 1.56 -8.61
C SER A 59 -21.80 1.50 -9.14
N ASN A 60 -22.62 0.67 -8.51
CA ASN A 60 -24.03 0.53 -8.87
C ASN A 60 -24.87 1.56 -8.12
N HIS A 61 -25.55 2.42 -8.87
CA HIS A 61 -26.46 3.42 -8.34
C HIS A 61 -27.90 3.04 -8.71
N THR A 62 -28.85 3.49 -7.91
CA THR A 62 -30.27 3.44 -8.29
C THR A 62 -30.52 4.49 -9.37
N ASP A 63 -31.30 4.14 -10.39
CA ASP A 63 -31.66 5.09 -11.46
C ASP A 63 -32.60 6.18 -10.91
N ASP A 64 -32.30 7.44 -11.22
CA ASP A 64 -33.03 8.60 -10.69
C ASP A 64 -34.47 8.69 -11.24
N LYS A 65 -34.74 8.06 -12.38
CA LYS A 65 -36.07 8.02 -13.04
C LYS A 65 -36.82 6.73 -12.75
N ASP A 66 -36.12 5.64 -12.42
CA ASP A 66 -36.70 4.34 -12.12
C ASP A 66 -35.97 3.66 -10.95
N PRO A 67 -36.49 3.77 -9.70
CA PRO A 67 -35.85 3.22 -8.51
C PRO A 67 -35.66 1.70 -8.51
N THR A 68 -36.31 0.99 -9.43
CA THR A 68 -36.16 -0.47 -9.59
C THR A 68 -34.96 -0.86 -10.45
N LYS A 69 -34.36 0.10 -11.17
CA LYS A 69 -33.21 -0.11 -12.03
C LYS A 69 -31.91 0.30 -11.35
N LYS A 70 -30.85 -0.45 -11.67
CA LYS A 70 -29.48 -0.11 -11.31
C LYS A 70 -28.74 0.39 -12.55
N VAL A 71 -28.00 1.48 -12.37
CA VAL A 71 -27.11 2.06 -13.37
C VAL A 71 -25.70 2.10 -12.81
N THR A 72 -24.76 1.62 -13.61
CA THR A 72 -23.34 1.64 -13.29
C THR A 72 -22.77 3.01 -13.63
N ARG A 73 -22.08 3.64 -12.68
CA ARG A 73 -21.42 4.94 -12.84
C ARG A 73 -19.96 4.84 -12.38
N PRO A 74 -19.05 5.70 -12.87
CA PRO A 74 -17.71 5.80 -12.29
C PRO A 74 -17.79 6.06 -10.78
N MET A 75 -16.88 5.45 -10.03
CA MET A 75 -16.81 5.62 -8.59
C MET A 75 -16.38 7.05 -8.24
N THR A 76 -16.98 7.66 -7.22
CA THR A 76 -16.50 8.94 -6.68
C THR A 76 -15.32 8.70 -5.73
N LYS A 77 -14.54 9.75 -5.47
CA LYS A 77 -13.44 9.67 -4.50
C LYS A 77 -13.94 9.24 -3.13
N GLU A 78 -15.05 9.79 -2.67
CA GLU A 78 -15.62 9.53 -1.34
C GLU A 78 -16.01 8.06 -1.18
N LEU A 79 -16.70 7.49 -2.18
CA LEU A 79 -17.10 6.09 -2.16
C LEU A 79 -15.89 5.15 -2.24
N TYR A 80 -14.86 5.53 -2.99
CA TYR A 80 -13.60 4.77 -3.06
C TYR A 80 -12.88 4.75 -1.70
N ILE A 81 -12.81 5.88 -1.01
CA ILE A 81 -12.22 5.96 0.34
C ILE A 81 -13.05 5.17 1.35
N GLU A 82 -14.39 5.20 1.27
CA GLU A 82 -15.26 4.37 2.11
C GLU A 82 -14.98 2.88 1.92
N HIS A 83 -14.89 2.41 0.67
CA HIS A 83 -14.51 1.03 0.37
C HIS A 83 -13.12 0.66 0.90
N LEU A 84 -12.12 1.53 0.74
CA LEU A 84 -10.78 1.28 1.27
C LEU A 84 -10.76 1.18 2.79
N ASN A 85 -11.57 1.97 3.51
CA ASN A 85 -11.70 1.85 4.96
C ASN A 85 -12.31 0.51 5.37
N VAL A 86 -13.33 0.03 4.64
CA VAL A 86 -13.90 -1.31 4.87
C VAL A 86 -12.88 -2.41 4.58
N ASP A 87 -12.12 -2.28 3.49
CA ASP A 87 -11.06 -3.25 3.15
C ASP A 87 -9.93 -3.23 4.19
N ALA A 88 -9.55 -2.06 4.71
CA ALA A 88 -8.56 -1.95 5.80
C ALA A 88 -9.03 -2.67 7.07
N LEU A 89 -10.30 -2.50 7.45
CA LEU A 89 -10.91 -3.22 8.56
C LEU A 89 -10.87 -4.74 8.33
N LEU A 90 -11.29 -5.20 7.14
CA LEU A 90 -11.25 -6.62 6.78
C LEU A 90 -9.82 -7.18 6.84
N MET A 91 -8.83 -6.46 6.32
CA MET A 91 -7.43 -6.88 6.37
C MET A 91 -6.90 -6.94 7.80
N SER A 92 -7.34 -6.04 8.68
CA SER A 92 -7.01 -6.08 10.11
C SER A 92 -7.57 -7.33 10.80
N GLU A 93 -8.84 -7.67 10.55
CA GLU A 93 -9.49 -8.85 11.12
C GLU A 93 -8.85 -10.16 10.66
N LEU A 94 -8.55 -10.28 9.36
CA LEU A 94 -7.86 -11.44 8.81
C LEU A 94 -6.45 -11.58 9.41
N GLN A 95 -5.71 -10.47 9.50
CA GLN A 95 -4.41 -10.45 10.17
C GLN A 95 -4.50 -10.86 11.63
N SER A 96 -5.53 -10.43 12.37
CA SER A 96 -5.76 -10.84 13.75
C SER A 96 -5.91 -12.36 13.86
N CYS A 97 -6.76 -12.95 13.01
CA CYS A 97 -6.99 -14.39 12.97
C CYS A 97 -5.70 -15.18 12.68
N PHE A 98 -4.95 -14.80 11.64
CA PHE A 98 -3.72 -15.51 11.29
C PHE A 98 -2.59 -15.28 12.30
N TYR A 99 -2.48 -14.07 12.85
CA TYR A 99 -1.47 -13.77 13.85
C TYR A 99 -1.75 -14.51 15.17
N GLN A 100 -3.00 -14.60 15.61
CA GLN A 100 -3.36 -15.38 16.79
C GLN A 100 -3.06 -16.88 16.61
N LYS A 101 -3.28 -17.43 15.41
CA LYS A 101 -2.86 -18.80 15.08
C LYS A 101 -1.35 -18.97 15.17
N PHE A 102 -0.58 -18.04 14.61
CA PHE A 102 0.89 -18.03 14.75
C PHE A 102 1.33 -17.96 16.21
N ARG A 103 0.70 -17.11 17.04
CA ARG A 103 0.98 -17.04 18.49
C ARG A 103 0.65 -18.35 19.21
N ALA A 104 -0.44 -19.04 18.84
CA ALA A 104 -0.79 -20.33 19.41
C ALA A 104 0.23 -21.42 19.05
N GLU A 105 0.72 -21.46 17.80
CA GLU A 105 1.77 -22.38 17.39
C GLU A 105 3.09 -22.15 18.16
N LEU A 106 3.43 -20.89 18.46
CA LEU A 106 4.62 -20.58 19.26
C LEU A 106 4.53 -21.13 20.70
N ILE A 107 3.33 -21.18 21.30
CA ILE A 107 3.16 -21.76 22.64
C ILE A 107 3.62 -23.22 22.67
N GLU A 108 3.27 -23.98 21.62
CA GLU A 108 3.60 -25.40 21.51
C GLU A 108 5.05 -25.64 21.09
N LEU A 109 5.56 -24.88 20.11
CA LEU A 109 6.85 -25.15 19.46
C LEU A 109 8.02 -24.41 20.10
N ARG A 110 7.78 -23.21 20.64
CA ARG A 110 8.79 -22.28 21.18
C ARG A 110 8.23 -21.50 22.37
N PRO A 111 7.90 -22.17 23.49
CA PRO A 111 7.31 -21.53 24.66
C PRO A 111 8.20 -20.42 25.25
N ASP A 112 9.52 -20.49 25.03
CA ASP A 112 10.49 -19.45 25.37
C ASP A 112 10.23 -18.12 24.63
N LEU A 113 9.70 -18.18 23.41
CA LEU A 113 9.33 -17.03 22.58
C LEU A 113 7.86 -16.62 22.76
N ALA A 114 6.97 -17.56 23.09
CA ALA A 114 5.54 -17.30 23.21
C ALA A 114 5.20 -16.20 24.24
N GLY A 115 5.95 -16.17 25.35
CA GLY A 115 5.82 -15.16 26.40
C GLY A 115 6.49 -13.82 26.11
N LYS A 116 7.18 -13.67 24.97
CA LYS A 116 7.83 -12.42 24.59
C LYS A 116 6.81 -11.42 24.03
N ASN A 117 7.03 -10.15 24.35
CA ASN A 117 6.22 -9.05 23.86
C ASN A 117 6.80 -8.53 22.54
N PHE A 118 6.20 -8.91 21.44
CA PHE A 118 6.61 -8.49 20.11
C PHE A 118 5.40 -8.29 19.21
N SER A 119 5.58 -7.42 18.22
CA SER A 119 4.62 -7.17 17.16
C SER A 119 5.26 -7.39 15.80
N TYR A 120 4.59 -6.97 14.73
CA TYR A 120 5.08 -7.08 13.37
C TYR A 120 4.68 -5.89 12.49
N THR A 121 5.43 -5.72 11.41
CA THR A 121 5.19 -4.73 10.33
C THR A 121 5.67 -5.28 8.99
N ILE A 122 5.55 -4.49 7.92
CA ILE A 122 6.13 -4.75 6.60
C ILE A 122 7.42 -3.95 6.45
N GLY A 123 8.51 -4.66 6.16
CA GLY A 123 9.83 -4.09 5.85
C GLY A 123 9.90 -3.50 4.45
N ASP A 124 11.00 -2.80 4.17
CA ASP A 124 11.27 -2.20 2.86
C ASP A 124 11.52 -3.22 1.72
N ASP A 125 11.66 -4.49 2.08
CA ASP A 125 11.75 -5.66 1.21
C ASP A 125 10.40 -6.40 1.03
N ALA A 126 9.30 -5.81 1.53
CA ALA A 126 7.96 -6.41 1.56
C ALA A 126 7.84 -7.72 2.37
N GLU A 127 8.83 -8.02 3.22
CA GLU A 127 8.76 -9.12 4.19
C GLU A 127 8.21 -8.63 5.52
N LEU A 128 7.57 -9.54 6.26
CA LEU A 128 7.18 -9.25 7.65
C LEU A 128 8.42 -9.10 8.53
N LYS A 129 8.47 -8.01 9.29
CA LYS A 129 9.53 -7.72 10.27
C LYS A 129 8.96 -7.76 11.67
N ILE A 130 9.75 -8.27 12.61
CA ILE A 130 9.40 -8.31 14.02
C ILE A 130 9.73 -6.96 14.66
N ILE A 131 8.80 -6.43 15.43
CA ILE A 131 9.01 -5.29 16.32
C ILE A 131 9.20 -5.86 17.72
N ASP A 132 10.41 -5.77 18.25
CA ASP A 132 10.67 -6.05 19.67
C ASP A 132 10.15 -4.87 20.50
N LEU A 133 9.09 -5.10 21.27
CA LEU A 133 8.43 -4.03 22.01
C LEU A 133 9.09 -3.75 23.37
N ASP A 134 9.91 -4.68 23.85
CA ASP A 134 10.49 -4.68 25.19
C ASP A 134 12.03 -4.64 25.18
N ASP A 135 12.66 -4.65 23.99
CA ASP A 135 14.10 -4.81 23.78
C ASP A 135 14.67 -6.08 24.47
N LYS A 136 13.91 -7.17 24.43
CA LYS A 136 14.21 -8.45 25.12
C LYS A 136 14.41 -9.64 24.18
N LEU A 137 14.36 -9.42 22.86
CA LEU A 137 14.62 -10.43 21.85
C LEU A 137 16.08 -10.35 21.40
N GLY A 138 16.79 -11.48 21.49
CA GLY A 138 18.11 -11.63 20.90
C GLY A 138 18.05 -11.77 19.38
N THR A 139 19.18 -11.56 18.71
CA THR A 139 19.28 -11.62 17.23
C THR A 139 18.78 -12.95 16.65
N ASN A 140 19.08 -14.08 17.29
CA ASN A 140 18.61 -15.40 16.83
C ASN A 140 17.11 -15.58 17.04
N GLU A 141 16.54 -14.98 18.09
CA GLU A 141 15.09 -15.03 18.36
C GLU A 141 14.34 -14.20 17.33
N ILE A 142 14.80 -12.98 17.04
CA ILE A 142 14.25 -12.12 15.97
C ILE A 142 14.33 -12.84 14.63
N LYS A 143 15.48 -13.42 14.27
CA LYS A 143 15.62 -14.16 13.01
C LYS A 143 14.62 -15.30 12.91
N TYR A 144 14.52 -16.13 13.96
CA TYR A 144 13.58 -17.25 13.98
C TYR A 144 12.13 -16.77 13.81
N LEU A 145 11.72 -15.74 14.56
CA LEU A 145 10.37 -15.19 14.48
C LEU A 145 10.08 -14.59 13.10
N SER A 146 11.04 -13.87 12.51
CA SER A 146 10.95 -13.33 11.15
C SER A 146 10.83 -14.43 10.10
N ASP A 147 11.62 -15.50 10.19
CA ASP A 147 11.50 -16.63 9.25
C ASP A 147 10.12 -17.30 9.40
N ALA A 148 9.73 -17.64 10.64
CA ALA A 148 8.50 -18.38 10.92
C ALA A 148 7.22 -17.60 10.59
N ILE A 149 7.20 -16.27 10.80
CA ILE A 149 6.03 -15.45 10.46
C ILE A 149 5.89 -15.28 8.94
N ASN A 150 6.99 -15.21 8.19
CA ASN A 150 6.95 -15.11 6.73
C ASN A 150 6.57 -16.42 6.03
N GLU A 151 6.73 -17.56 6.69
CA GLU A 151 6.15 -18.84 6.24
C GLU A 151 4.61 -18.86 6.31
N LYS A 152 3.99 -17.92 7.03
CA LYS A 152 2.53 -17.77 7.09
C LYS A 152 2.03 -16.94 5.91
N THR A 153 2.03 -17.55 4.72
CA THR A 153 1.63 -16.88 3.46
C THR A 153 0.31 -16.10 3.57
N PRO A 154 -0.79 -16.64 4.16
CA PRO A 154 -2.03 -15.87 4.29
C PRO A 154 -1.89 -14.60 5.16
N LEU A 155 -1.06 -14.63 6.22
CA LEU A 155 -0.79 -13.46 7.05
C LEU A 155 -0.01 -12.42 6.27
N LYS A 156 1.04 -12.86 5.55
CA LYS A 156 1.89 -12.00 4.73
C LYS A 156 1.11 -11.32 3.60
N ASP A 157 0.27 -12.07 2.88
CA ASP A 157 -0.55 -11.53 1.80
C ASP A 157 -1.54 -10.47 2.30
N CYS A 158 -2.18 -10.72 3.46
CA CYS A 158 -3.05 -9.74 4.10
C CYS A 158 -2.28 -8.49 4.54
N ALA A 159 -1.08 -8.66 5.12
CA ALA A 159 -0.25 -7.54 5.56
C ALA A 159 0.25 -6.68 4.39
N ILE A 160 0.66 -7.29 3.28
CA ILE A 160 1.04 -6.58 2.05
C ILE A 160 -0.16 -5.80 1.49
N THR A 161 -1.33 -6.43 1.42
CA THR A 161 -2.55 -5.79 0.93
C THR A 161 -2.94 -4.62 1.83
N HIS A 162 -2.91 -4.81 3.15
CA HIS A 162 -3.19 -3.76 4.12
C HIS A 162 -2.22 -2.60 3.98
N ALA A 163 -0.92 -2.85 3.84
CA ALA A 163 0.09 -1.81 3.66
C ALA A 163 -0.23 -0.91 2.45
N LYS A 164 -0.60 -1.50 1.30
CA LYS A 164 -0.99 -0.75 0.11
C LYS A 164 -2.28 0.06 0.30
N ILE A 165 -3.26 -0.49 1.01
CA ILE A 165 -4.49 0.24 1.37
C ILE A 165 -4.15 1.44 2.24
N LEU A 166 -3.32 1.28 3.28
CA LEU A 166 -2.93 2.37 4.17
C LEU A 166 -2.12 3.45 3.45
N MET A 167 -1.22 3.08 2.52
CA MET A 167 -0.51 4.04 1.66
C MET A 167 -1.50 4.82 0.79
N THR A 168 -2.48 4.14 0.19
CA THR A 168 -3.53 4.78 -0.63
C THR A 168 -4.42 5.72 0.19
N LEU A 169 -4.80 5.33 1.40
CA LEU A 169 -5.57 6.18 2.31
C LEU A 169 -4.75 7.40 2.74
N ALA A 170 -3.46 7.24 3.05
CA ALA A 170 -2.58 8.36 3.39
C ALA A 170 -2.47 9.39 2.25
N ASP A 171 -2.42 8.91 1.00
CA ASP A 171 -2.32 9.76 -0.20
C ASP A 171 -3.63 10.49 -0.56
N HIS A 172 -4.79 9.87 -0.29
CA HIS A 172 -6.07 10.32 -0.85
C HIS A 172 -7.13 10.75 0.17
N ASP A 173 -7.09 10.28 1.42
CA ASP A 173 -7.99 10.74 2.47
C ASP A 173 -7.58 12.12 2.98
N THR A 174 -8.06 13.13 2.25
CA THR A 174 -7.78 14.54 2.51
C THR A 174 -8.46 15.06 3.77
N ASP A 175 -9.54 14.41 4.23
CA ASP A 175 -10.25 14.81 5.44
C ASP A 175 -9.42 14.45 6.67
N THR A 176 -8.81 13.26 6.65
CA THR A 176 -7.97 12.76 7.75
C THR A 176 -6.54 13.31 7.72
N PHE A 177 -5.89 13.32 6.55
CA PHE A 177 -4.45 13.58 6.42
C PHE A 177 -4.10 14.93 5.77
N LYS A 178 -5.07 15.61 5.15
CA LYS A 178 -4.89 16.91 4.48
C LYS A 178 -3.74 16.96 3.46
N GLY A 179 -3.35 15.80 2.90
CA GLY A 179 -2.19 15.67 1.99
C GLY A 179 -0.82 15.91 2.65
N THR A 180 -0.75 15.92 3.98
CA THR A 180 0.43 16.36 4.72
C THR A 180 1.39 15.25 5.13
N TYR A 181 1.04 13.97 4.97
CA TYR A 181 1.89 12.86 5.42
C TYR A 181 2.34 12.03 4.24
N LYS A 182 3.58 11.51 4.32
CA LYS A 182 4.11 10.55 3.36
C LYS A 182 4.21 9.18 4.00
N LEU A 183 3.51 8.20 3.42
CA LEU A 183 3.64 6.79 3.78
C LEU A 183 4.00 6.01 2.53
N ASP A 184 5.18 5.39 2.51
CA ASP A 184 5.66 4.55 1.43
C ASP A 184 6.34 3.30 2.00
N LEU A 185 6.75 2.37 1.13
CA LEU A 185 7.37 1.13 1.59
C LEU A 185 8.67 1.36 2.38
N LEU A 186 9.43 2.41 2.05
CA LEU A 186 10.73 2.69 2.65
C LEU A 186 10.61 3.16 4.10
N ASN A 187 9.51 3.85 4.44
CA ASN A 187 9.25 4.34 5.78
C ASN A 187 8.19 3.54 6.57
N PHE A 188 7.46 2.63 5.92
CA PHE A 188 6.34 1.89 6.51
C PHE A 188 6.69 1.21 7.83
N GLN A 189 7.79 0.45 7.87
CA GLN A 189 8.23 -0.29 9.06
C GLN A 189 8.49 0.60 10.29
N ASN A 190 8.86 1.86 10.07
CA ASN A 190 9.17 2.80 11.14
C ASN A 190 7.90 3.49 11.69
N ILE A 191 6.82 3.48 10.92
CA ILE A 191 5.59 4.20 11.21
C ILE A 191 4.51 3.23 11.71
N ILE A 192 4.24 2.18 10.94
CA ILE A 192 3.09 1.31 11.14
C ILE A 192 3.49 0.05 11.88
N ASP A 193 2.88 -0.17 13.04
CA ASP A 193 2.78 -1.46 13.71
C ASP A 193 1.47 -2.13 13.31
N LEU A 194 1.54 -3.15 12.45
CA LEU A 194 0.39 -3.90 11.96
C LEU A 194 -0.18 -4.82 13.03
N GLY A 195 0.66 -5.42 13.86
CA GLY A 195 0.19 -6.27 14.95
C GLY A 195 -0.61 -5.51 16.01
N LYS A 196 -0.27 -4.23 16.26
CA LYS A 196 -1.05 -3.35 17.14
C LYS A 196 -2.44 -3.04 16.57
N ILE A 197 -2.54 -2.87 15.25
CA ILE A 197 -3.81 -2.67 14.56
C ILE A 197 -4.65 -3.96 14.63
N ALA A 198 -4.04 -5.10 14.26
CA ALA A 198 -4.70 -6.41 14.23
C ALA A 198 -5.16 -6.91 15.61
N LEU A 199 -4.46 -6.58 16.69
CA LEU A 199 -4.84 -6.97 18.06
C LEU A 199 -5.76 -5.95 18.74
N CYS A 200 -6.21 -4.92 18.02
CA CYS A 200 -7.19 -3.98 18.55
C CYS A 200 -8.49 -4.70 18.89
N LYS A 201 -9.08 -4.37 20.04
CA LYS A 201 -10.41 -4.87 20.47
C LYS A 201 -11.52 -3.85 20.27
N LYS A 202 -11.22 -2.70 19.66
CA LYS A 202 -12.24 -1.69 19.33
C LYS A 202 -12.97 -2.13 18.06
N ASP A 203 -14.23 -1.73 17.93
CA ASP A 203 -15.03 -1.98 16.72
C ASP A 203 -14.45 -1.31 15.47
N ASP A 204 -13.69 -0.23 15.65
CA ASP A 204 -12.95 0.44 14.58
C ASP A 204 -11.47 0.63 14.97
N PRO A 205 -10.53 -0.09 14.32
CA PRO A 205 -9.09 0.07 14.53
C PRO A 205 -8.51 1.27 13.76
N SER A 206 -9.31 2.05 13.03
CA SER A 206 -8.85 3.13 12.17
C SER A 206 -7.99 4.17 12.90
N GLU A 207 -8.45 4.58 14.09
CA GLU A 207 -7.76 5.53 14.96
C GLU A 207 -6.30 5.11 15.24
N ILE A 208 -6.02 3.81 15.33
CA ILE A 208 -4.68 3.31 15.66
C ILE A 208 -3.71 3.63 14.53
N TRP A 209 -4.04 3.24 13.30
CA TRP A 209 -3.12 3.47 12.18
C TRP A 209 -3.06 4.95 11.80
N ILE A 210 -4.18 5.68 11.90
CA ILE A 210 -4.22 7.14 11.71
C ILE A 210 -3.26 7.85 12.68
N ASN A 211 -3.31 7.50 13.97
CA ASN A 211 -2.43 8.12 14.96
C ASN A 211 -0.96 7.73 14.73
N GLN A 212 -0.68 6.49 14.36
CA GLN A 212 0.69 6.07 14.02
C GLN A 212 1.29 6.90 12.88
N ILE A 213 0.52 7.19 11.83
CA ILE A 213 0.96 8.08 10.74
C ILE A 213 1.16 9.50 11.28
N LYS A 214 0.17 10.06 11.99
CA LYS A 214 0.22 11.45 12.47
C LYS A 214 1.39 11.72 13.43
N GLU A 215 1.76 10.73 14.23
CA GLU A 215 2.83 10.85 15.24
C GLU A 215 4.24 10.61 14.65
N LYS A 216 4.37 9.69 13.68
CA LYS A 216 5.69 9.19 13.26
C LYS A 216 6.07 9.52 11.82
N ALA A 217 5.10 9.77 10.94
CA ALA A 217 5.40 10.05 9.54
C ALA A 217 5.93 11.46 9.35
N GLU A 218 6.85 11.62 8.40
CA GLU A 218 7.33 12.93 7.98
C GLU A 218 6.20 13.74 7.35
N LYS A 219 6.18 15.04 7.64
CA LYS A 219 5.23 15.96 7.02
C LYS A 219 5.74 16.40 5.66
N ASN A 220 4.92 16.29 4.61
CA ASN A 220 5.19 16.83 3.30
C ASN A 220 5.36 18.36 3.38
N PRO A 221 6.55 18.90 3.09
CA PRO A 221 6.80 20.34 3.21
C PRO A 221 6.03 21.16 2.15
N THR A 222 5.55 20.52 1.08
CA THR A 222 4.92 21.14 -0.09
C THR A 222 3.51 21.70 0.16
N HIS A 223 2.88 21.40 1.30
CA HIS A 223 1.54 21.88 1.67
C HIS A 223 1.52 22.90 2.82
N LEU A 224 2.66 23.55 3.12
CA LEU A 224 2.71 24.77 3.93
C LEU A 224 2.37 26.00 3.06
N ILE A 225 1.16 26.07 2.48
CA ILE A 225 0.65 27.37 2.02
C ILE A 225 0.05 28.04 3.25
N ASP A 226 0.82 28.99 3.77
CA ASP A 226 0.45 29.94 4.82
C ASP A 226 -0.83 30.69 4.38
N THR A 227 -2.00 30.22 4.79
CA THR A 227 -3.25 31.00 4.67
C THR A 227 -3.29 32.05 5.76
N LYS A 228 -2.48 33.09 5.58
CA LYS A 228 -2.79 34.43 6.09
C LYS A 228 -3.27 35.29 4.92
N ALA A 229 -4.59 35.43 4.83
CA ALA A 229 -5.27 36.55 4.19
C ALA A 229 -6.35 37.05 5.15
#